data_AF-A0A522R0Z3-F1
#
_entry.id   AF-A0A522R0Z3-F1
#
_cell.length_a   1.000
_cell.length_b   1.000
_cell.length_c   1.000
_cell.angle_alpha   90.00
_cell.angle_beta   90.00
_cell.angle_gamma   90.00
#
_symmetry.space_group_name_H-M   'P 1'
#
loop_
_entity.id
_entity.type
_entity.pdbx_description
1 polymer ?
#
loop_
_entity_poly.entity_id
_entity_poly.type
_entity_poly.pdbx_seq_one_letter_code
_entity_poly.pdbx_strand_id
1 'polypeptide(L)' 'MNIKERNRQNKAYVQFRMIFDIAMGLLYIACGVLVMMAKKFGIDFSVVISRTFMWSLAILLILYGLFRIFRGIKHIF' A
#
# COMPACT_ATOMS: atom_id res chain seq x y z
N MET A 1 -18.04 33.36 0.06
CA MET A 1 -17.47 32.02 -0.18
C MET A 1 -18.26 31.30 -1.26
N ASN A 2 -17.74 31.27 -2.50
CA ASN A 2 -18.49 30.89 -3.71
C ASN A 2 -18.69 29.35 -3.80
N ILE A 3 -19.91 28.87 -4.06
CA ILE A 3 -20.24 27.43 -4.08
C ILE A 3 -19.45 26.68 -5.16
N LYS A 4 -19.05 27.35 -6.24
CA LYS A 4 -18.24 26.76 -7.32
C LYS A 4 -16.79 26.44 -6.88
N GLU A 5 -16.21 27.23 -5.97
CA GLU A 5 -14.85 26.98 -5.46
C GLU A 5 -14.81 25.78 -4.50
N ARG A 6 -15.83 25.62 -3.65
CA ARG A 6 -15.99 24.42 -2.79
C ARG A 6 -16.10 23.13 -3.60
N ASN A 7 -16.83 23.14 -4.71
CA ASN A 7 -16.96 21.96 -5.57
C ASN A 7 -15.66 21.61 -6.31
N ARG A 8 -14.88 22.62 -6.73
CA ARG A 8 -13.58 22.39 -7.39
C ARG A 8 -12.52 21.89 -6.41
N GLN A 9 -12.51 22.42 -5.19
CA GLN A 9 -11.62 21.96 -4.11
C GLN A 9 -11.98 20.54 -3.67
N ASN A 10 -13.27 20.21 -3.52
CA ASN A 10 -13.70 18.85 -3.18
C ASN A 10 -13.31 17.83 -4.26
N LYS A 11 -13.44 18.15 -5.55
CA LYS A 11 -13.03 17.23 -6.62
C LYS A 11 -11.54 16.90 -6.58
N ALA A 12 -10.69 17.93 -6.45
CA ALA A 12 -9.24 17.75 -6.33
C ALA A 12 -8.87 16.96 -5.06
N TYR A 13 -9.54 17.24 -3.94
CA TYR A 13 -9.32 16.55 -2.67
C TYR A 13 -9.73 15.07 -2.74
N VAL A 14 -10.84 14.76 -3.41
CA VAL A 14 -11.33 13.38 -3.59
C VAL A 14 -10.40 12.61 -4.53
N GLN A 15 -9.91 13.22 -5.60
CA GLN A 15 -8.91 12.62 -6.49
C GLN A 15 -7.57 12.36 -5.79
N PHE A 16 -7.08 13.30 -4.99
CA PHE A 16 -5.89 13.10 -4.17
C PHE A 16 -6.06 11.96 -3.18
N ARG A 17 -7.22 11.87 -2.52
CA ARG A 17 -7.51 10.79 -1.55
C ARG A 17 -7.49 9.42 -2.22
N MET A 18 -8.06 9.29 -3.42
CA MET A 18 -7.99 8.07 -4.22
C MET A 18 -6.55 7.69 -4.61
N ILE A 19 -5.74 8.66 -5.06
CA ILE A 19 -4.34 8.43 -5.43
C ILE A 19 -3.54 7.99 -4.18
N PHE A 20 -3.80 8.59 -3.03
CA PHE A 20 -3.18 8.19 -1.77
C PHE A 20 -3.54 6.76 -1.35
N ASP A 21 -4.79 6.32 -1.54
CA ASP A 21 -5.19 4.94 -1.25
C ASP A 21 -4.47 3.93 -2.16
N ILE A 22 -4.28 4.27 -3.44
CA ILE A 22 -3.52 3.47 -4.40
C ILE A 22 -2.03 3.45 -4.05
N ALA A 23 -1.46 4.63 -3.77
CA ALA A 23 -0.06 4.77 -3.39
C ALA A 23 0.24 4.01 -2.10
N MET A 24 -0.62 4.07 -1.10
CA MET A 24 -0.49 3.29 0.13
C MET A 24 -0.55 1.79 -0.15
N GLY A 25 -1.44 1.33 -1.03
CA GLY A 25 -1.47 -0.07 -1.49
C GLY A 25 -0.15 -0.50 -2.14
N LEU A 26 0.41 0.34 -3.01
CA LEU A 26 1.71 0.11 -3.65
C LEU A 26 2.86 0.09 -2.63
N LEU A 27 2.85 0.98 -1.65
CA LEU A 27 3.83 1.01 -0.56
C LEU A 27 3.76 -0.27 0.29
N TYR A 28 2.57 -0.80 0.56
CA TYR A 28 2.44 -2.10 1.24
C TYR A 28 3.09 -3.20 0.40
N ILE A 29 2.78 -3.32 -0.89
CA ILE A 29 3.45 -4.34 -1.74
C ILE A 29 4.96 -4.15 -1.74
N ALA A 30 5.44 -2.92 -1.95
CA ALA A 30 6.86 -2.60 -1.95
C ALA A 30 7.51 -3.03 -0.63
N CYS A 31 6.93 -2.71 0.52
CA CYS A 31 7.40 -3.17 1.83
C CYS A 31 7.41 -4.69 1.94
N GLY A 32 6.35 -5.40 1.52
CA GLY A 32 6.30 -6.87 1.59
C GLY A 32 7.37 -7.54 0.73
N VAL A 33 7.61 -7.01 -0.47
CA VAL A 33 8.66 -7.46 -1.38
C VAL A 33 10.05 -7.14 -0.82
N LEU A 34 10.24 -5.94 -0.27
CA LEU A 34 11.49 -5.54 0.39
C LEU A 34 11.80 -6.42 1.60
N VAL A 35 10.80 -6.80 2.40
CA VAL A 35 10.99 -7.74 3.53
C VAL A 35 11.39 -9.12 3.03
N MET A 36 10.79 -9.63 1.95
CA MET A 36 11.24 -10.89 1.33
C MET A 36 12.67 -10.78 0.77
N MET A 37 13.02 -9.65 0.14
CA MET A 37 14.34 -9.42 -0.43
C MET A 37 15.42 -9.22 0.64
N ALA A 38 15.09 -8.57 1.76
CA ALA A 38 16.00 -8.32 2.87
C ALA A 38 16.46 -9.63 3.51
N LYS A 39 15.58 -10.64 3.58
CA LYS A 39 15.94 -12.01 3.96
C LYS A 39 16.97 -12.64 3.00
N LYS A 40 16.94 -12.27 1.72
CA LYS A 40 17.90 -12.72 0.69
C LYS A 40 19.23 -11.95 0.76
N PHE A 41 19.19 -10.70 1.21
CA PHE A 41 20.36 -9.81 1.38
C PHE A 41 21.11 -10.01 2.71
N GLY A 42 20.67 -10.95 3.56
CA GLY A 42 21.33 -11.20 4.85
C GLY A 42 21.18 -10.04 5.83
N ILE A 43 20.19 -9.17 5.63
CA ILE A 43 19.78 -8.20 6.66
C ILE A 43 18.99 -9.01 7.68
N ASP A 44 19.72 -9.67 8.58
CA ASP A 44 19.14 -10.25 9.79
C ASP A 44 18.62 -9.09 10.62
N PHE A 45 17.38 -8.71 10.37
CA PHE A 45 16.57 -8.06 11.37
C PHE A 45 16.62 -8.98 12.58
N SER A 46 17.37 -8.63 13.64
CA SER A 46 17.45 -9.34 14.94
C SER A 46 16.12 -9.34 15.69
N VAL A 47 15.04 -9.49 14.95
CA VAL A 47 13.67 -9.53 15.39
C VAL A 47 13.44 -10.96 15.81
N VAL A 48 13.11 -11.14 17.10
CA VAL A 48 12.81 -12.42 17.77
C VAL A 48 11.47 -12.96 17.28
N ILE A 49 11.27 -13.04 15.97
CA ILE A 49 10.06 -13.51 15.33
C ILE A 49 10.43 -14.72 14.50
N SER A 50 9.69 -15.80 14.71
CA SER A 50 9.85 -17.04 13.96
C SER A 50 9.89 -16.77 12.45
N ARG A 51 10.87 -17.37 11.78
CA ARG A 51 11.09 -17.25 10.33
C ARG A 51 9.82 -17.59 9.52
N THR A 52 8.96 -18.45 10.07
CA THR A 52 7.65 -18.83 9.52
C THR A 52 6.65 -17.67 9.60
N PHE A 53 6.62 -16.95 10.72
CA PHE A 53 5.71 -15.81 10.92
C PHE A 53 6.09 -14.62 10.04
N MET A 54 7.39 -14.38 9.84
CA MET A 54 7.84 -13.31 8.93
C MET A 54 7.43 -13.60 7.47
N TRP A 55 7.47 -14.87 7.07
CA TRP A 55 7.05 -15.30 5.73
C TRP A 55 5.53 -15.22 5.55
N SER A 56 4.73 -15.61 6.56
CA SER A 56 3.28 -15.45 6.50
C SER A 56 2.87 -13.98 6.47
N LEU A 57 3.52 -13.12 7.26
CA LEU A 57 3.32 -11.67 7.20
C LEU A 57 3.65 -11.10 5.82
N ALA A 58 4.79 -11.47 5.25
CA ALA A 58 5.19 -10.97 3.93
C ALA A 58 4.19 -11.36 2.84
N ILE A 59 3.71 -12.61 2.85
CA ILE A 59 2.68 -13.09 1.93
C ILE A 59 1.36 -12.33 2.13
N LEU A 60 0.93 -12.18 3.38
CA LEU A 60 -0.32 -11.47 3.72
C LEU A 60 -0.27 -10.00 3.26
N LEU A 61 0.90 -9.36 3.42
CA LEU A 61 1.11 -7.95 3.13
C LEU A 61 1.22 -7.69 1.63
N ILE A 62 1.82 -8.61 0.87
CA ILE A 62 1.78 -8.61 -0.60
C ILE A 62 0.34 -8.85 -1.09
N LEU A 63 -0.36 -9.86 -0.57
CA LEU A 63 -1.72 -10.20 -0.98
C LEU A 63 -2.71 -9.06 -0.70
N TYR A 64 -2.64 -8.45 0.49
CA TYR A 64 -3.45 -7.30 0.88
C TYR A 64 -3.12 -6.05 0.05
N GLY A 65 -1.83 -5.81 -0.23
CA GLY A 65 -1.40 -4.74 -1.12
C GLY A 65 -1.93 -4.94 -2.54
N LEU A 66 -1.89 -6.17 -3.07
CA LEU A 66 -2.43 -6.51 -4.39
C LEU A 66 -3.94 -6.27 -4.47
N PHE A 67 -4.67 -6.67 -3.42
CA PHE A 67 -6.10 -6.42 -3.30
C PHE A 67 -6.43 -4.93 -3.25
N ARG A 68 -5.62 -4.12 -2.54
CA ARG A 68 -5.77 -2.65 -2.51
C ARG A 68 -5.53 -2.01 -3.87
N ILE A 69 -4.48 -2.42 -4.59
CA ILE A 69 -4.21 -1.92 -5.95
C ILE A 69 -5.35 -2.30 -6.88
N PHE A 70 -5.83 -3.55 -6.83
CA PHE A 70 -6.95 -4.00 -7.65
C PHE A 70 -8.22 -3.17 -7.38
N ARG A 71 -8.50 -2.86 -6.12
CA ARG A 71 -9.63 -2.02 -5.72
C ARG A 71 -9.47 -0.56 -6.18
N GLY A 72 -8.25 -0.04 -6.17
CA GLY A 72 -7.95 1.31 -6.66
C GLY A 72 -8.02 1.45 -8.18
N ILE A 73 -7.55 0.45 -8.92
CA ILE A 73 -7.68 0.39 -10.39
C ILE A 73 -9.16 0.30 -10.79
N LYS A 74 -9.95 -0.54 -10.09
CA LYS A 74 -11.41 -0.65 -10.30
C LYS A 74 -12.21 0.59 -9.90
N HIS A 75 -11.59 1.54 -9.19
CA HIS A 75 -12.21 2.82 -8.86
C HIS A 75 -11.86 3.90 -9.91
N ILE A 76 -10.81 3.66 -10.71
CA ILE A 76 -10.40 4.53 -11.82
C ILE A 76 -11.07 4.14 -13.13
N PHE A 77 -11.35 2.84 -13.35
CA PHE A 77 -12.01 2.28 -14.54
C PHE A 77 -13.46 1.86 -14.24
#